data_AF-A0A2S7EWV1-F1
#
_entry.id   AF-A0A2S7EWV1-F1
#
_cell.length_a   1.000
_cell.length_b   1.000
_cell.length_c   1.000
_cell.angle_alpha   90.00
_cell.angle_beta   90.00
_cell.angle_gamma   90.00
#
_symmetry.space_group_name_H-M   'P 1'
#
loop_
_entity.id
_entity.type
_entity.pdbx_description
1 polymer ?
#
loop_
_entity_poly.entity_id
_entity_poly.type
_entity_poly.pdbx_seq_one_letter_code
_entity_poly.pdbx_strand_id
1 'polypeptide(L)' 'MRASKTPPWKKPTPRGQRAQPLSPAQKAAAQQRAEENGRPYPNLIDNMWAVRQPRGDGAADEAGQE' A
#
# COMPACT_ATOMS: atom_id res chain seq x y z
N MET A 1 -9.93 15.24 -15.51
CA MET A 1 -10.24 15.76 -14.16
C MET A 1 -8.93 16.00 -13.43
N ARG A 2 -8.57 17.26 -13.10
CA ARG A 2 -7.39 17.51 -12.26
C ARG A 2 -7.66 16.92 -10.88
N ALA A 3 -6.83 15.98 -10.42
CA ALA A 3 -6.89 15.50 -9.06
C ALA A 3 -6.80 16.73 -8.14
N SER A 4 -7.84 16.98 -7.35
CA SER A 4 -7.84 18.05 -6.38
C SER A 4 -6.61 17.89 -5.50
N LYS A 5 -5.88 18.99 -5.29
CA LYS A 5 -4.59 19.05 -4.60
C LYS A 5 -4.71 18.79 -3.08
N THR A 6 -5.82 18.19 -2.65
CA THR A 6 -6.09 17.84 -1.26
C THR A 6 -5.14 16.70 -0.89
N PRO A 7 -4.35 16.85 0.17
CA PRO A 7 -3.49 15.76 0.60
C PRO A 7 -4.35 14.56 1.01
N PRO A 8 -3.84 13.32 0.81
CA PRO A 8 -4.64 12.11 0.97
C PRO A 8 -5.25 11.96 2.37
N TRP A 9 -4.59 12.46 3.43
CA TRP A 9 -5.10 12.43 4.80
C TRP A 9 -6.25 13.41 5.09
N LYS A 10 -6.53 14.36 4.21
CA LYS A 10 -7.72 15.23 4.29
C LYS A 10 -8.87 14.74 3.41
N LYS A 11 -8.67 13.66 2.65
CA LYS A 11 -9.68 13.12 1.74
C LYS A 11 -10.56 12.13 2.51
N PRO A 12 -11.89 12.30 2.53
CA PRO A 12 -12.78 11.31 3.11
C PRO A 12 -12.71 10.01 2.30
N THR A 13 -12.84 8.88 2.99
CA THR A 13 -12.91 7.56 2.35
C THR A 13 -14.14 7.51 1.43
N PRO A 14 -14.00 7.07 0.17
CA PRO A 14 -15.15 6.95 -0.72
C PRO A 14 -16.17 5.98 -0.14
N ARG A 15 -17.43 6.41 -0.08
CA ARG A 15 -18.53 5.60 0.46
C ARG A 15 -18.71 4.34 -0.40
N GLY A 16 -18.83 3.19 0.24
CA GLY A 16 -19.06 1.90 -0.43
C GLY A 16 -17.82 1.20 -0.96
N GLN A 17 -16.60 1.74 -0.77
CA GLN A 17 -15.38 1.03 -1.11
C GLN A 17 -14.81 0.28 0.10
N ARG A 18 -14.42 -0.98 -0.13
CA ARG A 18 -13.71 -1.80 0.84
C ARG A 18 -12.22 -1.48 0.79
N ALA A 19 -11.59 -1.41 1.95
CA ALA A 19 -10.14 -1.31 2.03
C ALA A 19 -9.53 -2.61 1.48
N GLN A 20 -8.67 -2.50 0.48
CA GLN A 20 -7.93 -3.63 -0.06
C GLN A 20 -6.58 -3.72 0.65
N PRO A 21 -6.29 -4.85 1.33
CA PRO A 21 -4.99 -5.04 1.96
C PRO A 21 -3.89 -5.18 0.91
N LEU A 22 -2.67 -4.82 1.29
CA LEU A 22 -1.47 -5.09 0.50
C LEU A 22 -1.22 -6.60 0.45
N SER A 23 -0.80 -7.10 -0.71
CA SER A 23 -0.29 -8.47 -0.83
C SER A 23 1.01 -8.63 -0.02
N PRO A 24 1.38 -9.85 0.40
CA PRO A 24 2.63 -10.11 1.10
C PRO A 24 3.87 -9.60 0.35
N ALA A 25 3.93 -9.80 -0.97
CA ALA A 25 5.00 -9.30 -1.82
C ALA A 25 5.10 -7.76 -1.81
N GLN A 26 3.96 -7.07 -1.82
CA GLN A 26 3.92 -5.61 -1.72
C GLN A 26 4.37 -5.11 -0.34
N LYS A 27 4.01 -5.83 0.74
CA LYS A 27 4.48 -5.49 2.10
C LYS A 27 6.00 -5.61 2.21
N ALA A 28 6.59 -6.68 1.68
CA ALA A 28 8.04 -6.88 1.65
C ALA A 28 8.75 -5.78 0.85
N ALA A 29 8.23 -5.43 -0.34
CA ALA A 29 8.78 -4.35 -1.15
C ALA A 29 8.67 -2.98 -0.44
N ALA A 30 7.57 -2.72 0.27
CA ALA A 30 7.40 -1.51 1.07
C ALA A 30 8.42 -1.41 2.21
N GLN A 31 8.65 -2.52 2.91
CA GLN A 31 9.61 -2.60 4.01
C GLN A 31 11.04 -2.37 3.53
N GLN A 32 11.47 -3.06 2.47
CA GLN A 32 12.80 -2.88 1.87
C GLN A 32 13.04 -1.41 1.51
N ARG A 33 12.08 -0.78 0.83
CA ARG A 33 12.20 0.63 0.46
C ARG A 33 12.27 1.54 1.69
N ALA A 34 11.50 1.25 2.74
CA ALA A 34 11.56 2.03 3.97
C ALA A 34 12.94 1.93 4.62
N GLU A 35 13.50 0.72 4.71
CA GLU A 35 14.84 0.45 5.25
C GLU A 35 15.94 1.13 4.45
N GLU A 36 15.90 1.02 3.11
CA GLU A 36 16.85 1.69 2.20
C GLU A 36 16.84 3.22 2.37
N ASN A 37 15.67 3.79 2.65
CA ASN A 37 15.52 5.23 2.87
C ASN A 37 15.67 5.64 4.34
N GLY A 38 15.98 4.70 5.25
CA GLY A 38 16.10 4.95 6.69
C GLY A 38 14.80 5.41 7.36
N ARG A 39 13.66 5.05 6.79
CA ARG A 39 12.32 5.43 7.27
C ARG A 39 11.74 4.30 8.12
N PRO A 40 11.10 4.60 9.25
CA PRO A 40 10.41 3.58 10.04
C PRO A 40 9.27 2.96 9.23
N TYR A 41 9.08 1.65 9.40
CA TYR A 41 7.96 0.88 8.85
C TYR A 41 7.05 0.44 10.02
N PRO A 42 5.71 0.40 9.86
CA PRO A 42 4.91 0.73 8.67
C PRO A 42 4.70 2.23 8.45
N ASN A 43 4.75 2.68 7.19
CA ASN A 43 4.51 4.09 6.83
C ASN A 43 3.63 4.25 5.59
N LEU A 44 3.00 5.44 5.46
CA LEU A 44 2.06 5.73 4.37
C LEU A 44 2.74 5.81 3.01
N ILE A 45 3.95 6.36 2.94
CA ILE A 45 4.62 6.68 1.67
C ILE A 45 5.00 5.41 0.93
N ASP A 46 5.62 4.48 1.64
CA ASP A 46 6.06 3.19 1.11
C ASP A 46 4.87 2.25 0.88
N ASN A 47 3.85 2.29 1.75
CA ASN A 47 2.60 1.57 1.50
C ASN A 47 1.90 2.07 0.22
N MET A 48 1.81 3.39 0.01
CA MET A 48 1.21 3.98 -1.20
C MET A 48 2.03 3.70 -2.46
N TRP A 49 3.35 3.57 -2.34
CA TRP A 49 4.20 3.14 -3.45
C TRP A 49 4.00 1.65 -3.76
N ALA A 50 3.87 0.81 -2.74
CA ALA A 50 3.66 -0.63 -2.89
C ALA A 50 2.30 -0.98 -3.52
N VAL A 51 1.23 -0.22 -3.24
CA VAL A 51 -0.08 -0.37 -3.93
C VAL A 51 0.04 -0.23 -5.45
N ARG A 52 1.02 0.54 -5.94
CA ARG A 52 1.23 0.77 -7.38
C ARG A 52 2.02 -0.35 -8.06
N GLN A 53 2.68 -1.21 -7.28
CA GLN A 53 3.42 -2.35 -7.82
C GLN A 53 2.44 -3.45 -8.22
N PRO A 54 2.76 -4.25 -9.25
CA PRO A 54 1.95 -5.41 -9.60
C PRO A 54 1.79 -6.28 -8.36
N ARG A 55 0.55 -6.63 -8.04
CA ARG A 55 0.29 -7.74 -7.13
C ARG A 55 0.86 -8.95 -7.85
N GLY A 56 1.83 -9.64 -7.25
CA GLY A 56 2.39 -10.87 -7.80
C GLY A 56 1.33 -11.97 -7.76
N ASP A 57 0.29 -11.84 -8.58
CA ASP A 57 -0.79 -12.79 -8.76
C ASP A 57 -0.19 -14.01 -9.47
N GLY A 58 0.38 -14.88 -8.64
CA GLY A 58 1.00 -16.16 -8.98
C GLY A 58 1.51 -16.94 -7.77
N ALA A 59 1.59 -16.36 -6.56
CA ALA A 59 2.16 -17.08 -5.40
C ALA A 59 1.64 -16.68 -3.99
N ALA A 60 0.53 -15.94 -3.85
CA ALA A 60 0.20 -15.35 -2.54
C ALA A 60 -1.29 -15.31 -2.16
N ASP A 61 -2.10 -16.23 -2.70
CA ASP A 61 -3.44 -16.50 -2.16
C ASP A 61 -3.38 -17.26 -0.80
N GLU A 62 -2.19 -17.68 -0.34
CA GLU A 62 -2.03 -18.61 0.79
C GLU A 62 -1.28 -18.09 2.04
N ALA A 63 -1.02 -16.80 2.19
CA ALA A 63 -0.29 -16.31 3.37
C ALA A 63 -1.06 -15.22 4.12
N GLY A 64 -1.95 -15.67 5.02
CA GLY A 64 -2.53 -14.82 6.07
C GLY A 64 -4.04 -14.67 6.01
N GLN A 65 -4.76 -15.79 5.88
CA GLN A 65 -5.96 -15.98 6.67
C GLN A 65 -5.53 -16.65 7.98
N GLU A 66 -6.04 -16.11 9.08
CA GLU A 66 -5.77 -16.40 10.51
C GLU A 66 -4.71 -15.53 11.20
#